data_AF-A0A6S7KLF4-F1
#
_entry.id   AF-A0A6S7KLF4-F1
#
_cell.length_a   1.000
_cell.length_b   1.000
_cell.length_c   1.000
_cell.angle_alpha   90.00
_cell.angle_beta   90.00
_cell.angle_gamma   90.00
#
_symmetry.space_group_name_H-M   'P 1'
#
loop_
_entity.id
_entity.type
_entity.pdbx_description
1 polymer ?
#
loop_
_entity_poly.entity_id
_entity_poly.type
_entity_poly.pdbx_seq_one_letter_code
_entity_poly.pdbx_strand_id
1 'polypeptide(L)'
;IPQQEIDELKKIPLSPEEKSYIEKLKEWKELEDVLLEKIKDVEAKVSKVEDEVVSIKDEVVKQGEFLRPSKVEQLAKFDLSGKINGLREKFQDGTRKWFFNKLSNWFSDKNRESRAMILTAGPGVGKSVLSAKVCELYKQH
;
A
#
# COMPACT_ATOMS: atom_id res chain seq x y z
N ILE A 1 44.63 23.05 -50.45
CA ILE A 1 45.61 23.86 -49.69
C ILE A 1 46.85 23.00 -49.49
N PRO A 2 48.03 23.40 -49.97
CA PRO A 2 49.29 22.69 -49.77
C PRO A 2 49.64 22.58 -48.28
N GLN A 3 50.21 21.44 -47.85
CA GLN A 3 50.55 21.19 -46.44
C GLN A 3 51.56 22.22 -45.88
N GLN A 4 52.44 22.75 -46.73
CA GLN A 4 53.37 23.82 -46.38
C GLN A 4 52.66 25.11 -45.94
N GLU A 5 51.58 25.51 -46.60
CA GLU A 5 50.81 26.70 -46.21
C GLU A 5 50.10 26.48 -44.85
N ILE A 6 49.62 25.26 -44.61
CA ILE A 6 49.03 24.87 -43.32
C ILE A 6 50.09 24.91 -42.21
N ASP A 7 51.32 24.46 -42.48
CA ASP A 7 52.40 24.42 -41.51
C ASP A 7 53.03 25.81 -41.26
N GLU A 8 52.98 26.72 -42.23
CA GLU A 8 53.34 28.13 -42.02
C GLU A 8 52.31 28.85 -41.15
N LEU A 9 51.00 28.62 -41.37
CA LEU A 9 49.94 29.18 -40.53
C LEU A 9 50.08 28.76 -39.06
N LYS A 10 50.53 27.53 -38.78
CA LYS A 10 50.79 27.05 -37.41
C LYS A 10 51.96 27.73 -36.70
N LYS A 11 52.89 28.35 -37.45
CA LYS A 11 54.06 29.06 -36.89
C LYS A 11 53.76 30.51 -36.53
N ILE A 12 52.62 31.05 -36.96
CA ILE A 12 52.23 32.44 -36.67
C ILE A 12 51.81 32.54 -35.20
N PRO A 13 52.42 33.44 -34.41
CA PRO A 13 52.06 33.62 -33.01
C PRO A 13 50.66 34.23 -32.88
N LEU A 14 49.84 33.63 -32.01
CA LEU A 14 48.49 34.11 -31.70
C LEU A 14 48.50 35.54 -31.16
N SER A 15 47.52 36.32 -31.58
CA SER A 15 47.26 37.65 -31.02
C SER A 15 46.89 37.56 -29.53
N PRO A 16 47.07 38.65 -28.76
CA PRO A 16 46.67 38.69 -27.35
C PRO A 16 45.19 38.39 -27.12
N GLU A 17 44.31 38.84 -28.02
CA GLU A 17 42.87 38.57 -27.97
C GLU A 17 42.56 37.09 -28.19
N GLU A 18 43.16 36.46 -29.21
CA GLU A 18 42.98 35.02 -29.49
C GLU A 18 43.44 34.15 -28.32
N LYS A 19 44.53 34.51 -27.63
CA LYS A 19 44.97 33.83 -26.40
C LYS A 19 43.93 33.94 -25.29
N SER A 20 43.35 35.12 -25.10
CA SER A 20 42.27 35.35 -24.13
C SER A 20 41.01 34.53 -24.43
N TYR A 21 40.60 34.41 -25.70
CA TYR A 21 39.47 33.56 -26.09
C TYR A 21 39.75 32.08 -25.83
N ILE A 22 40.97 31.61 -26.15
CA ILE A 22 41.38 30.23 -25.87
C ILE A 22 41.36 29.93 -24.37
N GLU A 23 41.76 30.88 -23.54
CA GLU A 23 41.73 30.74 -22.08
C GLU A 23 40.31 30.60 -21.55
N LYS A 24 39.38 31.48 -21.97
CA LYS A 24 37.96 31.36 -21.64
C LYS A 24 37.37 30.02 -22.09
N LEU A 25 37.70 29.54 -23.29
CA LEU A 25 37.22 28.25 -23.79
C LEU A 25 37.69 27.08 -22.92
N LYS A 26 38.90 27.16 -22.35
CA LYS A 26 39.39 26.15 -21.41
C LYS A 26 38.60 26.17 -20.10
N GLU A 27 38.38 27.35 -19.53
CA GLU A 27 37.56 27.51 -18.31
C GLU A 27 36.14 26.97 -18.51
N TRP A 28 35.53 27.27 -19.66
CA TRP A 28 34.18 26.80 -19.99
C TRP A 28 34.12 25.28 -20.10
N LYS A 29 35.14 24.66 -20.70
CA LYS A 29 35.24 23.21 -20.79
C LYS A 29 35.36 22.56 -19.41
N GLU A 30 36.20 23.13 -18.54
CA GLU A 30 36.35 22.63 -17.16
C GLU A 30 35.03 22.75 -16.37
N LEU A 31 34.29 23.85 -16.55
CA LEU A 31 32.96 24.02 -15.95
C LEU A 31 31.94 23.01 -16.49
N GLU A 32 31.95 22.74 -17.79
CA GLU A 32 31.08 21.75 -18.43
C GLU A 32 31.33 20.35 -17.86
N ASP A 33 32.59 19.95 -17.70
CA ASP A 33 32.98 18.66 -17.11
C ASP A 33 32.48 18.54 -15.65
N VAL A 34 32.63 19.61 -14.85
CA VAL A 34 32.13 19.64 -13.46
C VAL A 34 30.60 19.57 -13.40
N LEU A 35 29.90 20.25 -14.31
CA LEU A 35 28.44 20.21 -14.39
C LEU A 35 27.95 18.81 -14.78
N LEU A 36 28.63 18.16 -15.73
CA LEU A 36 28.30 16.81 -16.17
C LEU A 36 28.39 15.81 -15.01
N GLU A 37 29.44 15.89 -14.19
CA GLU A 37 29.60 15.03 -13.01
C GLU A 37 28.51 15.28 -11.95
N LYS A 38 28.13 16.54 -11.71
CA LYS A 38 27.02 16.86 -10.81
C LYS A 38 25.67 16.35 -11.31
N ILE A 39 25.42 16.42 -12.62
CA ILE A 39 24.19 15.91 -13.23
C ILE A 39 24.11 14.39 -13.01
N LYS A 40 25.19 13.64 -13.26
CA LYS A 40 25.23 12.19 -13.00
C LYS A 40 24.93 11.84 -11.54
N ASP A 41 25.46 12.59 -10.58
CA ASP A 41 25.18 12.38 -9.15
C ASP A 41 23.71 12.65 -8.80
N VAL A 42 23.11 13.69 -9.39
CA VAL A 42 21.67 13.98 -9.23
C VAL A 42 20.82 12.87 -9.85
N GLU A 43 21.15 12.40 -11.06
CA GLU A 43 20.44 11.31 -11.73
C GLU A 43 20.45 10.02 -10.88
N ALA A 44 21.61 9.67 -10.31
CA ALA A 44 21.73 8.52 -9.42
C ALA A 44 20.87 8.66 -8.15
N LYS A 45 20.85 9.86 -7.54
CA LYS A 45 20.01 10.14 -6.37
C LYS A 45 18.52 10.10 -6.70
N VAL A 46 18.11 10.62 -7.86
CA VAL A 46 16.71 10.58 -8.32
C VAL A 46 16.26 9.13 -8.53
N SER A 47 17.06 8.31 -9.22
CA SER A 47 16.74 6.89 -9.41
C SER A 47 16.54 6.15 -8.08
N LYS A 48 17.37 6.43 -7.07
CA LYS A 48 17.20 5.84 -5.73
C LYS A 48 15.90 6.28 -5.05
N VAL A 49 15.54 7.56 -5.16
CA VAL A 49 14.28 8.08 -4.61
C VAL A 49 13.07 7.46 -5.31
N GLU A 50 13.14 7.28 -6.63
CA GLU A 50 12.08 6.62 -7.39
C GLU A 50 11.84 5.18 -6.90
N ASP A 51 12.90 4.41 -6.67
CA ASP A 51 12.80 3.05 -6.12
C ASP A 51 12.17 3.03 -4.71
N GLU A 52 12.60 3.94 -3.82
CA GLU A 52 12.03 4.06 -2.47
C GLU A 52 10.54 4.45 -2.50
N VAL A 53 10.17 5.38 -3.38
CA VAL A 53 8.76 5.80 -3.56
C VAL A 53 7.89 4.65 -4.07
N VAL A 54 8.40 3.83 -5.00
CA VAL A 54 7.68 2.64 -5.48
C VAL A 54 7.45 1.64 -4.34
N SER A 55 8.48 1.37 -3.53
CA SER A 55 8.35 0.47 -2.37
C SER A 55 7.31 0.97 -1.35
N ILE A 56 7.36 2.27 -1.00
CA ILE A 56 6.39 2.87 -0.07
C ILE A 56 4.97 2.79 -0.64
N LYS A 57 4.81 3.06 -1.94
CA LYS A 57 3.50 2.99 -2.59
C LYS A 57 2.90 1.59 -2.51
N ASP A 58 3.70 0.55 -2.73
CA ASP A 58 3.24 -0.84 -2.62
C ASP A 58 2.83 -1.21 -1.19
N GLU A 59 3.57 -0.74 -0.17
CA GLU A 59 3.20 -0.94 1.23
C GLU A 59 1.90 -0.21 1.61
N VAL A 60 1.75 1.04 1.16
CA VAL A 60 0.53 1.85 1.38
C VAL A 60 -0.68 1.22 0.70
N VAL A 61 -0.52 0.67 -0.51
CA VAL A 61 -1.62 -0.05 -1.21
C VAL A 61 -2.04 -1.29 -0.42
N LYS A 62 -1.09 -2.09 0.07
CA LYS A 62 -1.37 -3.28 0.91
C LYS A 62 -2.10 -2.90 2.20
N GLN A 63 -1.69 -1.82 2.86
CA GLN A 63 -2.39 -1.32 4.06
C GLN A 63 -3.79 -0.75 3.71
N GLY A 64 -3.92 -0.07 2.58
CA GLY A 64 -5.19 0.48 2.11
C GLY A 64 -6.23 -0.60 1.76
N GLU A 65 -5.80 -1.75 1.25
CA GLU A 65 -6.69 -2.90 1.02
C GLU A 65 -7.20 -3.52 2.34
N PHE A 66 -6.38 -3.52 3.39
CA PHE A 66 -6.77 -3.98 4.72
C PHE A 66 -7.78 -3.04 5.42
N LEU A 67 -7.70 -1.73 5.13
CA LEU A 67 -8.55 -0.70 5.75
C LEU A 67 -9.83 -0.38 4.97
N ARG A 68 -10.01 -0.95 3.76
CA ARG A 68 -11.28 -0.81 3.05
C ARG A 68 -12.32 -1.66 3.77
N PRO A 69 -13.37 -1.05 4.35
CA PRO A 69 -14.49 -1.84 4.82
C PRO A 69 -14.98 -2.66 3.64
N SER A 70 -15.03 -3.96 3.84
CA SER A 70 -15.55 -4.92 2.88
C SER A 70 -16.89 -4.41 2.34
N LYS A 71 -17.26 -4.84 1.14
CA LYS A 71 -18.56 -4.47 0.56
C LYS A 71 -19.73 -4.81 1.50
N VAL A 72 -19.54 -5.75 2.43
CA VAL A 72 -20.49 -6.12 3.49
C VAL A 72 -20.56 -5.08 4.60
N GLU A 73 -19.43 -4.53 5.05
CA GLU A 73 -19.40 -3.46 6.08
C GLU A 73 -20.01 -2.16 5.57
N GLN A 74 -19.86 -1.85 4.28
CA GLN A 74 -20.54 -0.72 3.64
C GLN A 74 -22.07 -0.87 3.61
N LEU A 75 -22.59 -2.11 3.70
CA LEU A 75 -24.03 -2.38 3.75
C LEU A 75 -24.61 -2.29 5.17
N ALA A 76 -23.76 -2.20 6.20
CA ALA A 76 -24.21 -2.03 7.57
C ALA A 76 -24.79 -0.62 7.78
N LYS A 77 -26.11 -0.49 7.63
CA LYS A 77 -26.82 0.79 7.82
C LYS A 77 -26.94 1.23 9.28
N PHE A 78 -26.73 0.31 10.24
CA PHE A 78 -26.96 0.55 11.65
C PHE A 78 -25.93 -0.16 12.52
N ASP A 79 -25.43 0.53 13.53
CA ASP A 79 -24.65 -0.10 14.59
C ASP A 79 -25.59 -0.85 15.56
N LEU A 80 -25.47 -2.17 15.59
CA LEU A 80 -26.22 -3.04 16.48
C LEU A 80 -25.41 -3.47 17.72
N SER A 81 -24.18 -2.96 17.87
CA SER A 81 -23.25 -3.39 18.94
C SER A 81 -23.85 -3.23 20.33
N GLY A 82 -24.50 -2.10 20.61
CA GLY A 82 -25.17 -1.87 21.90
C GLY A 82 -26.27 -2.90 22.20
N LYS A 83 -27.09 -3.24 21.20
CA LYS A 83 -28.17 -4.23 21.36
C LYS A 83 -27.63 -5.64 21.52
N ILE A 84 -26.57 -6.00 20.79
CA ILE A 84 -25.89 -7.29 20.91
C ILE A 84 -25.27 -7.41 22.31
N ASN A 85 -24.58 -6.37 22.78
CA ASN A 85 -23.96 -6.33 24.11
C ASN A 85 -24.99 -6.51 25.23
N GLY A 86 -26.12 -5.80 25.18
CA GLY A 86 -27.18 -5.96 26.18
C GLY A 86 -27.88 -7.33 26.14
N LEU A 87 -27.84 -8.04 25.01
CA LEU A 87 -28.42 -9.39 24.89
C LEU A 87 -27.45 -10.49 25.30
N ARG A 88 -26.15 -10.37 25.01
CA ARG A 88 -25.15 -11.36 25.41
C ARG A 88 -25.00 -11.45 26.93
N GLU A 89 -25.13 -10.34 27.64
CA GLU A 89 -25.04 -10.30 29.11
C GLU A 89 -26.18 -11.06 29.79
N LYS A 90 -27.29 -11.26 29.08
CA LYS A 90 -28.44 -12.05 29.55
C LYS A 90 -28.29 -13.54 29.27
N PHE A 91 -27.25 -13.95 28.54
CA PHE A 91 -26.97 -15.36 28.32
C PHE A 91 -26.38 -15.97 29.59
N GLN A 92 -26.88 -17.15 29.98
CA GLN A 92 -26.34 -17.90 31.11
C GLN A 92 -25.33 -18.93 30.62
N ASP A 93 -24.09 -18.79 31.04
CA ASP A 93 -23.02 -19.71 30.68
C ASP A 93 -23.29 -21.13 31.16
N GLY A 94 -22.77 -22.11 30.41
CA GLY A 94 -23.03 -23.53 30.67
C GLY A 94 -24.40 -24.03 30.20
N THR A 95 -25.33 -23.15 29.83
CA THR A 95 -26.63 -23.53 29.28
C THR A 95 -26.59 -23.73 27.76
N ARG A 96 -27.55 -24.49 27.23
CA ARG A 96 -27.78 -24.63 25.77
C ARG A 96 -26.54 -25.09 24.96
N LYS A 97 -25.60 -25.80 25.59
CA LYS A 97 -24.40 -26.35 24.91
C LYS A 97 -24.76 -27.20 23.68
N TRP A 98 -25.86 -27.96 23.76
CA TRP A 98 -26.39 -28.74 22.64
C TRP A 98 -26.63 -27.90 21.38
N PHE A 99 -27.06 -26.65 21.52
CA PHE A 99 -27.31 -25.74 20.41
C PHE A 99 -25.99 -25.34 19.74
N PHE A 100 -24.99 -24.95 20.53
CA PHE A 100 -23.68 -24.56 20.01
C PHE A 100 -22.94 -25.73 19.36
N ASN A 101 -23.05 -26.93 19.91
CA ASN A 101 -22.51 -28.14 19.27
C ASN A 101 -23.18 -28.40 17.92
N LYS A 102 -24.52 -28.28 17.85
CA LYS A 102 -25.27 -28.43 16.60
C LYS A 102 -24.90 -27.35 15.59
N LEU A 103 -24.75 -26.10 16.04
CA LEU A 103 -24.34 -24.98 15.22
C LEU A 103 -22.93 -25.17 14.65
N SER A 104 -21.98 -25.58 15.50
CA SER A 104 -20.60 -25.86 15.10
C SER A 104 -20.54 -26.98 14.06
N ASN A 105 -21.21 -28.10 14.31
CA ASN A 105 -21.30 -29.21 13.34
C ASN A 105 -21.92 -28.76 12.01
N TRP A 106 -22.98 -27.94 12.06
CA TRP A 106 -23.60 -27.41 10.86
C TRP A 106 -22.67 -26.46 10.08
N PHE A 107 -21.88 -25.66 10.78
CA PHE A 107 -20.95 -24.70 10.17
C PHE A 107 -19.74 -25.39 9.50
N SER A 108 -19.22 -26.43 10.14
CA SER A 108 -18.05 -27.20 9.69
C SER A 108 -18.34 -28.13 8.49
N ASP A 109 -19.60 -28.44 8.24
CA ASP A 109 -20.02 -29.31 7.14
C ASP A 109 -19.90 -28.58 5.78
N LYS A 110 -18.85 -28.92 5.04
CA LYS A 110 -18.51 -28.33 3.73
C LYS A 110 -19.38 -28.82 2.58
N ASN A 111 -20.17 -29.88 2.78
CA ASN A 111 -20.98 -30.51 1.73
C ASN A 111 -22.40 -29.93 1.65
N ARG A 112 -22.67 -28.79 2.31
CA ARG A 112 -24.00 -28.16 2.33
C ARG A 112 -24.21 -27.21 1.17
N GLU A 113 -25.39 -27.31 0.55
CA GLU A 113 -25.83 -26.40 -0.52
C GLU A 113 -26.18 -24.99 0.00
N SER A 114 -26.59 -24.85 1.27
CA SER A 114 -26.97 -23.56 1.86
C SER A 114 -26.23 -23.24 3.14
N ARG A 115 -25.86 -21.96 3.28
CA ARG A 115 -25.24 -21.36 4.47
C ARG A 115 -26.26 -20.61 5.35
N ALA A 116 -27.55 -20.85 5.18
CA ALA A 116 -28.60 -20.29 6.05
C ALA A 116 -29.05 -21.32 7.10
N MET A 117 -29.02 -20.94 8.38
CA MET A 117 -29.61 -21.71 9.48
C MET A 117 -30.85 -20.99 10.00
N ILE A 118 -31.97 -21.72 10.12
CA ILE A 118 -33.22 -21.20 10.66
C ILE A 118 -33.36 -21.65 12.13
N LEU A 119 -33.51 -20.70 13.04
CA LEU A 119 -33.79 -20.95 14.45
C LEU A 119 -35.27 -20.68 14.76
N THR A 120 -36.07 -21.74 14.85
CA THR A 120 -37.49 -21.66 15.23
C THR A 120 -37.70 -21.99 16.70
N ALA A 121 -38.50 -21.18 17.39
CA ALA A 121 -38.95 -21.43 18.77
C ALA A 121 -40.10 -20.48 19.12
N GLY A 122 -40.85 -20.78 20.19
CA GLY A 122 -41.87 -19.88 20.73
C GLY A 122 -41.31 -18.52 21.21
N PRO A 123 -42.18 -17.53 21.49
CA PRO A 123 -41.78 -16.28 22.13
C PRO A 123 -41.17 -16.56 23.52
N GLY A 124 -40.27 -15.69 23.98
CA GLY A 124 -39.63 -15.81 25.31
C GLY A 124 -38.53 -16.87 25.46
N VAL A 125 -38.37 -17.81 24.52
CA VAL A 125 -37.36 -18.90 24.61
C VAL A 125 -35.89 -18.42 24.58
N GLY A 126 -35.66 -17.17 24.17
CA GLY A 126 -34.33 -16.57 24.15
C GLY A 126 -33.59 -16.70 22.82
N LYS A 127 -34.31 -16.81 21.69
CA LYS A 127 -33.72 -16.85 20.34
C LYS A 127 -32.76 -15.68 20.09
N SER A 128 -33.18 -14.45 20.43
CA SER A 128 -32.36 -13.25 20.24
C SER A 128 -31.11 -13.24 21.13
N VAL A 129 -31.21 -13.78 22.35
CA VAL A 129 -30.06 -13.92 23.27
C VAL A 129 -29.06 -14.93 22.70
N LEU A 130 -29.52 -16.05 22.16
CA LEU A 130 -28.68 -17.02 21.46
C LEU A 130 -27.99 -16.41 20.24
N SER A 131 -28.73 -15.68 19.39
CA SER A 131 -28.14 -15.00 18.24
C SER A 131 -27.05 -14.00 18.64
N ALA A 132 -27.27 -13.23 19.70
CA ALA A 132 -26.27 -12.30 20.22
C ALA A 132 -25.01 -13.02 20.72
N LYS A 133 -25.17 -14.15 21.43
CA LYS A 133 -24.04 -14.98 21.88
C LYS A 133 -23.27 -15.60 20.70
N VAL A 134 -23.97 -16.01 19.64
CA VAL A 134 -23.33 -16.46 18.40
C VAL A 134 -22.53 -15.34 17.76
N CYS A 135 -23.10 -14.13 17.64
CA CYS A 135 -22.37 -12.97 17.12
C CYS A 135 -21.08 -12.70 17.91
N GLU A 136 -21.11 -12.84 19.24
CA GLU A 136 -19.90 -12.71 20.06
C GLU A 136 -18.84 -13.77 19.74
N LEU A 137 -19.23 -15.04 19.65
CA LEU A 137 -18.30 -16.16 19.42
C LEU A 137 -17.58 -16.06 18.05
N TYR A 138 -18.28 -15.56 17.03
CA TYR A 138 -17.74 -15.49 15.67
C TYR A 138 -17.30 -14.07 15.26
N LYS A 139 -17.21 -13.12 16.20
CA LYS A 139 -16.66 -11.77 15.93
C LYS A 139 -15.13 -11.75 15.82
N GLN A 140 -14.46 -12.83 16.22
CA GLN A 140 -12.99 -12.91 16.36
C GLN A 140 -12.33 -13.97 15.45
N HIS A 141 -13.09 -14.58 14.55
CA HIS A 141 -12.61 -15.51 13.51
C HIS A 141 -12.79 -14.88 12.14
#